data_AF-M4DZ17-F1
#
_entry.id   AF-M4DZ17-F1
#
_cell.length_a   1.000
_cell.length_b   1.000
_cell.length_c   1.000
_cell.angle_alpha   90.00
_cell.angle_beta   90.00
_cell.angle_gamma   90.00
#
_symmetry.space_group_name_H-M   'P 1'
#
loop_
_entity.id
_entity.type
_entity.pdbx_description
1 polymer ?
#
loop_
_entity_poly.entity_id
_entity_poly.type
_entity_poly.pdbx_seq_one_letter_code
_entity_poly.pdbx_strand_id
1 'polypeptide(L)'
;MKNHPWKKKSTTLLLLLSLLTIALLLLGLSQNKLVLITTTTSESDHHHRHKPSEVEEDSCLGRYIYIHNLPSRFNIDILQDCERVSRPNDKISMCKYVENFGFGPPISELNGDRVYSPSWYGTNQFMLEVIFHEKMKRYECLRACALQATLFVA
;
A
#
# COMPACT_ATOMS: atom_id res chain seq x y z
N MET A 1 -4.52 -11.12 66.64
CA MET A 1 -5.51 -10.09 66.25
C MET A 1 -5.81 -10.23 64.76
N LYS A 2 -7.01 -10.74 64.44
CA LYS A 2 -7.81 -10.63 63.20
C LYS A 2 -7.14 -10.86 61.82
N ASN A 3 -7.37 -12.05 61.26
CA ASN A 3 -7.39 -12.26 59.80
C ASN A 3 -8.63 -11.56 59.21
N HIS A 4 -8.44 -10.65 58.26
CA HIS A 4 -9.55 -10.03 57.51
C HIS A 4 -9.93 -10.89 56.29
N PRO A 5 -11.18 -11.33 56.17
CA PRO A 5 -11.67 -12.05 55.01
C PRO A 5 -12.33 -11.05 54.06
N TRP A 6 -11.72 -10.76 52.90
CA TRP A 6 -12.42 -10.45 51.64
C TRP A 6 -11.49 -9.75 50.64
N LYS A 7 -11.24 -10.41 49.49
CA LYS A 7 -11.36 -9.87 48.12
C LYS A 7 -10.80 -10.89 47.12
N LYS A 8 -11.55 -11.97 46.91
CA LYS A 8 -11.29 -12.94 45.82
C LYS A 8 -12.51 -13.14 44.91
N LYS A 9 -13.38 -12.12 44.80
CA LYS A 9 -14.61 -12.17 43.98
C LYS A 9 -14.64 -11.16 42.81
N SER A 10 -13.55 -10.41 42.61
CA SER A 10 -13.51 -9.33 41.60
C SER A 10 -12.98 -9.79 40.23
N THR A 11 -12.13 -10.81 40.19
CA THR A 11 -11.48 -11.26 38.95
C THR A 11 -12.45 -11.95 38.00
N THR A 12 -13.39 -12.75 38.53
CA THR A 12 -14.43 -13.39 37.73
C THR A 12 -15.39 -12.39 37.10
N LEU A 13 -15.80 -11.36 37.84
CA LEU A 13 -16.64 -10.29 37.31
C LEU A 13 -15.93 -9.48 36.22
N LEU A 14 -14.64 -9.14 36.43
CA LEU A 14 -13.82 -8.45 35.43
C LEU A 14 -13.65 -9.29 34.16
N LEU A 15 -13.43 -10.60 34.29
CA LEU A 15 -13.35 -11.52 33.15
C LEU A 15 -14.68 -11.59 32.39
N LEU A 16 -15.81 -11.70 33.10
CA LEU A 16 -17.14 -11.71 32.48
C LEU A 16 -17.43 -10.39 31.73
N LEU A 17 -17.09 -9.25 32.33
CA LEU A 17 -17.23 -7.94 31.67
C LEU A 17 -16.34 -7.84 30.43
N SER A 18 -15.10 -8.32 30.49
CA SER A 18 -14.21 -8.34 29.31
C SER A 18 -14.75 -9.23 28.19
N LEU A 19 -15.24 -10.43 28.50
CA LEU A 19 -15.78 -11.36 27.51
C LEU A 19 -17.06 -10.80 26.88
N LEU A 20 -17.92 -10.16 27.68
CA LEU A 20 -19.13 -9.50 27.19
C LEU A 20 -18.79 -8.35 26.22
N THR A 21 -17.78 -7.53 26.53
CA THR A 21 -17.37 -6.42 25.65
C THR A 21 -16.80 -6.91 24.33
N ILE A 22 -15.98 -7.97 24.35
CA ILE A 22 -15.43 -8.59 23.13
C ILE A 22 -16.55 -9.19 22.28
N ALA A 23 -17.52 -9.88 22.90
CA ALA A 23 -18.67 -10.43 22.18
C ALA A 23 -19.51 -9.33 21.50
N LEU A 24 -19.77 -8.21 22.18
CA LEU A 24 -20.50 -7.07 21.61
C LEU A 24 -19.74 -6.41 20.45
N LEU A 25 -18.41 -6.29 20.54
CA LEU A 25 -17.57 -5.80 19.43
C LEU A 25 -17.62 -6.73 18.22
N LEU A 26 -17.51 -8.05 18.43
CA LEU A 26 -17.62 -9.04 17.34
C LEU A 26 -19.01 -9.05 16.69
N LEU A 27 -20.07 -8.87 17.49
CA LEU A 27 -21.44 -8.71 16.99
C LEU A 27 -21.62 -7.38 16.22
N GLY A 28 -21.01 -6.29 16.69
CA GLY A 28 -21.03 -4.98 16.02
C GLY A 28 -20.27 -4.97 14.69
N LEU A 29 -19.16 -5.70 14.61
CA LEU A 29 -18.41 -5.89 13.36
C LEU A 29 -19.20 -6.75 12.33
N SER A 30 -20.10 -7.61 12.79
CA SER A 30 -20.99 -8.41 11.93
C SER A 30 -22.06 -7.55 11.24
N GLN A 31 -22.51 -6.47 11.90
CA GLN A 31 -23.54 -5.57 11.34
C GLN A 31 -23.01 -4.61 10.26
N ASN A 32 -21.70 -4.61 9.96
CA ASN A 32 -21.12 -3.77 8.90
C ASN A 32 -21.07 -4.46 7.52
N LYS A 33 -21.78 -5.57 7.31
CA LYS A 33 -21.87 -6.24 6.01
C LYS A 33 -23.28 -6.63 5.62
N LEU A 34 -24.13 -5.64 5.31
CA LEU A 34 -25.17 -5.81 4.28
C LEU A 34 -25.64 -4.48 3.70
N VAL A 35 -24.77 -3.80 2.96
CA VAL A 35 -25.20 -2.88 1.89
C VAL A 35 -24.64 -3.48 0.60
N LEU A 36 -25.29 -4.54 0.13
CA LEU A 36 -25.09 -5.05 -1.22
C LEU A 36 -26.03 -4.25 -2.12
N ILE A 37 -25.44 -3.31 -2.85
CA ILE A 37 -26.09 -2.51 -3.88
C ILE A 37 -26.59 -3.49 -4.95
N THR A 38 -27.89 -3.77 -4.97
CA THR A 38 -28.55 -4.49 -6.06
C THR A 38 -28.73 -3.51 -7.21
N THR A 39 -27.72 -3.38 -8.06
CA THR A 39 -27.81 -2.57 -9.28
C THR A 39 -28.75 -3.28 -10.26
N THR A 40 -29.89 -2.67 -10.54
CA THR A 40 -30.86 -3.10 -11.55
C THR A 40 -30.23 -3.00 -12.93
N THR A 41 -29.98 -4.12 -13.59
CA THR A 41 -29.66 -4.15 -15.03
C THR A 41 -30.97 -4.03 -15.82
N SER A 42 -31.21 -2.86 -16.40
CA SER A 42 -32.26 -2.72 -17.43
C SER A 42 -31.76 -3.31 -18.74
N GLU A 43 -32.54 -4.21 -19.28
CA GLU A 43 -32.43 -4.78 -20.61
C GLU A 43 -32.79 -3.70 -21.65
N SER A 44 -31.93 -3.48 -22.67
CA SER A 44 -32.34 -2.72 -23.86
C SER A 44 -31.63 -3.21 -25.13
N ASP A 45 -32.39 -3.99 -25.87
CA ASP A 45 -32.66 -3.97 -27.32
C ASP A 45 -31.56 -3.71 -28.37
N HIS A 46 -31.60 -4.57 -29.39
CA HIS A 46 -30.71 -4.62 -30.54
C HIS A 46 -30.95 -3.47 -31.51
N HIS A 47 -29.94 -2.63 -31.75
CA HIS A 47 -29.90 -1.78 -32.94
C HIS A 47 -28.53 -1.85 -33.65
N HIS A 48 -28.62 -2.08 -34.96
CA HIS A 48 -27.56 -2.17 -35.95
C HIS A 48 -26.49 -1.07 -35.79
N ARG A 49 -25.21 -1.47 -35.76
CA ARG A 49 -24.09 -0.53 -35.71
C ARG A 49 -23.30 -0.55 -37.02
N HIS A 50 -23.49 0.51 -37.81
CA HIS A 50 -22.48 0.97 -38.77
C HIS A 50 -21.13 1.07 -38.06
N LYS A 51 -20.08 0.50 -38.65
CA LYS A 51 -18.70 0.59 -38.16
C LYS A 51 -18.22 2.05 -38.29
N PRO A 52 -18.09 2.81 -37.19
CA PRO A 52 -17.49 4.14 -37.23
C PRO A 52 -15.99 3.97 -37.48
N SER A 53 -15.37 4.91 -38.17
CA SER A 53 -13.91 5.05 -38.13
C SER A 53 -13.47 5.11 -36.67
N GLU A 54 -12.61 4.19 -36.23
CA GLU A 54 -12.02 4.22 -34.89
C GLU A 54 -11.27 5.54 -34.74
N VAL A 55 -11.88 6.50 -34.05
CA VAL A 55 -11.10 7.52 -33.36
C VAL A 55 -10.32 6.75 -32.32
N GLU A 56 -9.00 6.64 -32.48
CA GLU A 56 -8.15 6.12 -31.41
C GLU A 56 -8.42 6.98 -30.18
N GLU A 57 -9.18 6.42 -29.25
CA GLU A 57 -9.47 7.06 -27.99
C GLU A 57 -8.16 7.15 -27.23
N ASP A 58 -7.73 8.38 -26.92
CA ASP A 58 -6.50 8.61 -26.18
C ASP A 58 -6.61 7.92 -24.81
N SER A 59 -5.94 6.77 -24.68
CA SER A 59 -5.99 5.96 -23.46
C SER A 59 -5.47 6.74 -22.26
N CYS A 60 -4.65 7.77 -22.46
CA CYS A 60 -4.07 8.59 -21.40
C CYS A 60 -4.92 9.82 -21.04
N LEU A 61 -6.05 10.06 -21.71
CA LEU A 61 -6.92 11.19 -21.40
C LEU A 61 -7.31 11.18 -19.92
N GLY A 62 -7.01 12.27 -19.21
CA GLY A 62 -7.24 12.42 -17.77
C GLY A 62 -6.20 11.73 -16.86
N ARG A 63 -5.28 10.94 -17.41
CA ARG A 63 -4.26 10.18 -16.67
C ARG A 63 -2.83 10.72 -16.86
N TYR A 64 -2.66 11.86 -17.52
CA TYR A 64 -1.33 12.42 -17.74
C TYR A 64 -0.67 12.87 -16.44
N ILE A 65 0.56 12.41 -16.22
CA ILE A 65 1.31 12.71 -15.00
C ILE A 65 2.57 13.48 -15.33
N TYR A 66 2.90 14.46 -14.50
CA TYR A 66 4.20 15.11 -14.48
C TYR A 66 4.89 14.84 -13.14
N ILE A 67 6.15 14.42 -13.18
CA ILE A 67 6.99 14.25 -11.99
C ILE A 67 7.78 15.55 -11.80
N HIS A 68 7.67 16.15 -10.61
CA HIS A 68 8.46 17.32 -10.27
C HIS A 68 9.94 16.97 -10.14
N ASN A 69 10.79 17.82 -10.73
CA ASN A 69 12.22 17.76 -10.49
C ASN A 69 12.54 18.31 -9.10
N LEU A 70 12.42 17.45 -8.09
CA LEU A 70 12.86 17.76 -6.73
C LEU A 70 14.40 17.74 -6.62
N PRO A 71 14.97 18.42 -5.61
CA PRO A 71 16.38 18.23 -5.24
C PRO A 71 16.69 16.76 -4.98
N SER A 72 17.81 16.27 -5.51
CA SER A 72 18.19 14.85 -5.54
C SER A 72 18.18 14.17 -4.16
N ARG A 73 18.42 14.93 -3.08
CA ARG A 73 18.39 14.46 -1.69
C ARG A 73 17.10 13.75 -1.26
N PHE A 74 15.98 13.97 -1.97
CA PHE A 74 14.68 13.42 -1.58
C PHE A 74 14.40 12.02 -2.14
N ASN A 75 14.97 11.66 -3.30
CA ASN A 75 14.61 10.44 -4.03
C ASN A 75 15.79 9.77 -4.76
N ILE A 76 16.82 10.54 -5.17
CA ILE A 76 17.95 10.03 -5.97
C ILE A 76 19.16 9.72 -5.09
N ASP A 77 19.54 10.62 -4.17
CA ASP A 77 20.78 10.47 -3.40
C ASP A 77 20.78 9.20 -2.56
N ILE A 78 19.63 8.78 -2.02
CA ILE A 78 19.52 7.56 -1.22
C ILE A 78 19.79 6.30 -2.05
N LEU A 79 19.52 6.33 -3.36
CA LEU A 79 19.84 5.23 -4.28
C LEU A 79 21.33 5.21 -4.64
N GLN A 80 21.99 6.37 -4.67
CA GLN A 80 23.39 6.52 -5.09
C GLN A 80 24.38 6.38 -3.92
N ASP A 81 24.00 6.84 -2.73
CA ASP A 81 24.80 6.88 -1.52
C ASP A 81 23.93 6.52 -0.30
N CYS A 82 23.44 5.28 -0.32
CA CYS A 82 22.62 4.69 0.74
C CYS A 82 23.38 4.55 2.07
N GLU A 83 24.71 4.48 2.06
CA GLU A 83 25.49 4.34 3.29
C GLU A 83 25.45 5.60 4.15
N ARG A 84 25.28 6.78 3.54
CA ARG A 84 25.15 8.05 4.27
C ARG A 84 23.96 8.09 5.21
N VAL A 85 22.93 7.27 4.98
CA VAL A 85 21.75 7.16 5.85
C VAL A 85 21.77 5.93 6.77
N SER A 86 22.75 5.03 6.62
CA SER A 86 23.02 3.95 7.56
C SER A 86 23.62 4.52 8.85
N ARG A 87 23.02 4.23 10.02
CA ARG A 87 23.62 4.60 11.30
C ARG A 87 24.65 3.56 11.74
N PRO A 88 25.67 3.95 12.52
CA PRO A 88 26.69 3.02 13.02
C PRO A 88 26.13 1.80 13.79
N ASN A 89 24.98 1.96 14.44
CA ASN A 89 24.35 0.91 15.24
C ASN A 89 23.25 0.14 14.48
N ASP A 90 23.04 0.43 13.19
CA ASP A 90 22.07 -0.32 12.39
C ASP A 90 22.65 -1.71 12.07
N LYS A 91 21.89 -2.76 12.40
CA LYS A 91 22.30 -4.14 12.15
C LYS A 91 22.38 -4.48 10.66
N ILE A 92 21.66 -3.73 9.83
CA ILE A 92 21.53 -3.90 8.39
C ILE A 92 21.70 -2.52 7.78
N SER A 93 22.65 -2.40 6.84
CA SER A 93 22.84 -1.16 6.06
C SER A 93 21.56 -0.80 5.30
N MET A 94 21.27 0.50 5.21
CA MET A 94 20.17 1.00 4.39
C MET A 94 20.33 0.63 2.92
N CYS A 95 21.55 0.35 2.47
CA CYS A 95 21.85 -0.12 1.12
C CYS A 95 21.06 -1.37 0.74
N LYS A 96 20.87 -2.30 1.68
CA LYS A 96 20.08 -3.51 1.43
C LYS A 96 18.62 -3.20 1.08
N TYR A 97 18.07 -2.12 1.63
CA TYR A 97 16.68 -1.75 1.43
C TYR A 97 16.43 -0.92 0.17
N VAL A 98 17.48 -0.28 -0.37
CA VAL A 98 17.37 0.49 -1.63
C VAL A 98 17.56 -0.36 -2.88
N GLU A 99 18.03 -1.60 -2.72
CA GLU A 99 18.08 -2.60 -3.80
C GLU A 99 16.75 -2.66 -4.56
N ASN A 100 16.81 -2.99 -5.85
CA ASN A 100 15.63 -3.03 -6.71
C ASN A 100 14.79 -1.74 -6.62
N PHE A 101 15.43 -0.57 -6.63
CA PHE A 101 14.73 0.73 -6.59
C PHE A 101 13.83 0.89 -5.36
N GLY A 102 14.32 0.47 -4.19
CA GLY A 102 13.61 0.55 -2.91
C GLY A 102 12.78 -0.68 -2.54
N PHE A 103 12.61 -1.65 -3.45
CA PHE A 103 11.90 -2.90 -3.12
C PHE A 103 12.67 -3.78 -2.14
N GLY A 104 14.00 -3.68 -2.10
CA GLY A 104 14.86 -4.58 -1.33
C GLY A 104 15.15 -5.90 -2.06
N PRO A 105 15.78 -6.87 -1.38
CA PRO A 105 16.10 -8.16 -1.98
C PRO A 105 14.84 -9.03 -2.20
N PRO A 106 14.85 -9.94 -3.20
CA PRO A 106 13.81 -10.94 -3.36
C PRO A 106 13.63 -11.80 -2.10
N ILE A 107 12.39 -12.15 -1.73
CA ILE A 107 12.13 -12.94 -0.51
C ILE A 107 12.75 -14.34 -0.59
N SER A 108 12.92 -14.90 -1.80
CA SER A 108 13.58 -16.19 -2.02
C SER A 108 15.01 -16.22 -1.44
N GLU A 109 15.73 -15.11 -1.51
CA GLU A 109 17.10 -14.99 -0.98
C GLU A 109 17.12 -14.87 0.56
N LEU A 110 16.01 -14.44 1.17
CA LEU A 110 15.91 -14.24 2.61
C LEU A 110 15.53 -15.51 3.37
N ASN A 111 14.72 -16.39 2.76
CA ASN A 111 14.03 -17.47 3.47
C ASN A 111 14.46 -18.89 3.09
N GLY A 112 15.44 -19.06 2.20
CA GLY A 112 16.21 -20.29 1.98
C GLY A 112 15.48 -21.55 1.49
N ASP A 113 14.14 -21.64 1.62
CA ASP A 113 13.43 -22.91 1.46
C ASP A 113 11.93 -22.76 1.13
N ARG A 114 11.49 -21.55 0.78
CA ARG A 114 10.08 -21.27 0.43
C ARG A 114 10.00 -20.72 -0.99
N VAL A 115 9.15 -21.36 -1.81
CA VAL A 115 8.81 -20.89 -3.15
C VAL A 115 7.88 -19.68 -3.02
N TYR A 116 8.48 -18.51 -2.88
CA TYR A 116 7.77 -17.25 -3.07
C TYR A 116 7.71 -16.94 -4.57
N SER A 117 6.65 -16.24 -5.00
CA SER A 117 6.63 -15.72 -6.37
C SER A 117 7.82 -14.76 -6.57
N PRO A 118 8.45 -14.75 -7.75
CA PRO A 118 9.59 -13.87 -8.06
C PRO A 118 9.23 -12.38 -7.97
N SER A 119 7.95 -12.04 -7.81
CA SER A 119 7.47 -10.68 -7.66
C SER A 119 7.41 -10.17 -6.20
N TRP A 120 7.87 -10.96 -5.22
CA TRP A 120 7.86 -10.58 -3.80
C TRP A 120 9.25 -10.15 -3.30
N TYR A 121 9.30 -9.01 -2.61
CA TYR A 121 10.53 -8.39 -2.11
C TYR A 121 10.43 -8.05 -0.63
N GLY A 122 11.57 -8.04 0.06
CA GLY A 122 11.72 -7.66 1.46
C GLY A 122 11.82 -6.15 1.65
N THR A 123 10.73 -5.43 1.40
CA THR A 123 10.70 -3.96 1.41
C THR A 123 10.78 -3.36 2.82
N ASN A 124 11.44 -2.20 2.92
CA ASN A 124 11.51 -1.40 4.16
C ASN A 124 10.40 -0.33 4.20
N GLN A 125 9.83 -0.09 5.39
CA GLN A 125 8.72 0.85 5.60
C GLN A 125 9.00 2.30 5.15
N PHE A 126 10.26 2.70 5.00
CA PHE A 126 10.65 4.05 4.58
C PHE A 126 10.89 4.19 3.07
N MET A 127 10.78 3.12 2.28
CA MET A 127 11.12 3.13 0.85
C MET A 127 9.94 3.47 -0.07
N LEU A 128 8.74 3.77 0.47
CA LEU A 128 7.55 4.00 -0.34
C LEU A 128 7.73 5.10 -1.38
N GLU A 129 8.37 6.22 -1.00
CA GLU A 129 8.63 7.34 -1.91
C GLU A 129 9.53 6.92 -3.07
N VAL A 130 10.65 6.24 -2.78
CA VAL A 130 11.60 5.76 -3.79
C VAL A 130 10.92 4.79 -4.75
N ILE A 131 10.16 3.82 -4.23
CA ILE A 131 9.44 2.83 -5.04
C ILE A 131 8.41 3.54 -5.94
N PHE A 132 7.63 4.47 -5.37
CA PHE A 132 6.60 5.17 -6.12
C PHE A 132 7.25 6.02 -7.22
N HIS A 133 8.24 6.83 -6.90
CA HIS A 133 8.97 7.66 -7.84
C HIS A 133 9.57 6.85 -9.00
N GLU A 134 10.22 5.73 -8.71
CA GLU A 134 10.80 4.84 -9.73
C GLU A 134 9.76 4.13 -10.59
N LYS A 135 8.58 3.81 -10.04
CA LYS A 135 7.44 3.33 -10.84
C LYS A 135 6.87 4.41 -11.74
N MET A 136 6.71 5.62 -11.23
CA MET A 136 6.12 6.73 -11.98
C MET A 136 6.97 7.12 -13.18
N LYS A 137 8.30 6.97 -13.10
CA LYS A 137 9.22 7.17 -14.25
C LYS A 137 8.92 6.28 -15.46
N ARG A 138 8.25 5.14 -15.26
CA ARG A 138 7.90 4.18 -16.32
C ARG A 138 6.41 4.18 -16.65
N TYR A 139 5.65 5.11 -16.09
CA TYR A 139 4.22 5.18 -16.33
C TYR A 139 3.94 5.64 -17.77
N GLU A 140 3.03 4.93 -18.44
CA GLU A 140 2.70 5.12 -19.87
C GLU A 140 2.27 6.56 -20.21
N CYS A 141 1.60 7.24 -19.27
CA CYS A 141 1.09 8.60 -19.47
C CYS A 141 1.99 9.68 -18.83
N LEU A 142 3.27 9.38 -18.59
CA LEU A 142 4.24 10.36 -18.10
C LEU A 142 4.54 11.44 -19.15
N ARG A 143 4.51 12.71 -18.76
CA ARG A 143 4.80 13.87 -19.61
C ARG A 143 6.02 14.62 -19.09
N ALA A 144 6.84 15.12 -20.01
CA ALA A 144 8.00 15.97 -19.68
C ALA A 144 7.63 17.44 -19.43
N CYS A 145 6.43 17.87 -19.83
CA CYS A 145 5.95 19.23 -19.62
C CYS A 145 4.77 19.23 -18.64
N ALA A 146 4.88 20.03 -17.58
CA ALA A 146 3.83 20.24 -16.58
C ALA A 146 2.49 20.68 -17.19
N LEU A 147 2.51 21.45 -18.29
CA LEU A 147 1.30 21.95 -18.97
C LEU A 147 0.49 20.85 -19.66
N GLN A 148 1.08 19.67 -19.87
CA GLN A 148 0.44 18.54 -20.54
C GLN A 148 -0.08 17.49 -19.54
N ALA A 149 0.07 17.73 -18.23
CA ALA A 149 -0.32 16.81 -17.17
C ALA A 149 -1.65 17.22 -16.52
N THR A 150 -2.38 16.21 -16.06
CA THR A 150 -3.60 16.37 -15.25
C THR A 150 -3.33 16.06 -13.77
N LEU A 151 -2.25 15.34 -13.47
CA LEU A 151 -1.81 15.02 -12.10
C LEU A 151 -0.30 15.28 -11.93
N PHE A 152 0.07 15.70 -10.73
CA PHE A 152 1.44 16.08 -10.37
C PHE A 152 1.91 15.22 -9.21
N VAL A 153 3.10 14.64 -9.34
CA VAL A 153 3.76 13.83 -8.31
C VAL A 153 5.19 14.33 -8.11
N ALA A 154 5.82 13.93 -7.00
CA ALA A 154 7.15 14.37 -6.62
C ALA A 154 8.23 13.29 -6.81
#